data_AF-A0AA47M114-F1
#
_entry.id   AF-A0AA47M114-F1
#
_cell.length_a   1.000
_cell.length_b   1.000
_cell.length_c   1.000
_cell.angle_alpha   90.00
_cell.angle_beta   90.00
_cell.angle_gamma   90.00
#
_symmetry.space_group_name_H-M   'P 1'
#
loop_
_entity.id
_entity.type
_entity.pdbx_description
1 polymer ?
#
loop_
_entity_poly.entity_id
_entity_poly.type
_entity_poly.pdbx_seq_one_letter_code
_entity_poly.pdbx_strand_id
1 'polypeptide(L)'
;MGELLPGDIHLQLLDQYGNVTQKMTPECVEHVKVKGEDLDSSSLSVSWQESSQDVVVTGVRFRSGRPGPRELTFNLRTFVEQVKVMVTAGPPTKLQLLSGPPQPLQVLNEQGIPSPFVIQLCDAWGNPSPDKRVVVALTPSSPDLKKTWPRCAKVGVSLQVKSSVKSQPVDQEGKASFTVQRVAGPK
;
A
#
# COMPACT_ATOMS: atom_id res chain seq x y z
N MET A 1 4.99 -0.65 0.28
CA MET A 1 6.03 0.29 -0.21
C MET A 1 6.49 1.20 0.91
N GLY A 2 7.78 1.51 1.01
CA GLY A 2 8.30 2.39 2.09
C GLY A 2 8.24 1.81 3.51
N GLU A 3 7.85 0.54 3.67
CA GLU A 3 7.97 -0.20 4.94
C GLU A 3 9.24 -1.06 4.91
N LEU A 4 9.74 -1.41 6.10
CA LEU A 4 10.85 -2.33 6.23
C LEU A 4 10.36 -3.76 5.95
N LEU A 5 11.19 -4.56 5.31
CA LEU A 5 10.97 -6.00 5.23
C LEU A 5 10.88 -6.53 6.68
N PRO A 6 9.78 -7.20 7.06
CA PRO A 6 9.55 -7.59 8.46
C PRO A 6 10.44 -8.77 8.93
N GLY A 7 11.20 -9.38 8.03
CA GLY A 7 12.09 -10.50 8.32
C GLY A 7 13.53 -10.20 7.97
N ASP A 8 14.41 -10.88 8.68
CA ASP A 8 15.85 -10.81 8.50
C ASP A 8 16.30 -11.74 7.36
N ILE A 9 17.37 -11.34 6.66
CA ILE A 9 17.97 -12.17 5.62
C ILE A 9 19.30 -12.72 6.16
N HIS A 10 19.37 -14.02 6.36
CA HIS A 10 20.57 -14.73 6.82
C HIS A 10 21.39 -15.19 5.62
N LEU A 11 22.65 -14.77 5.58
CA LEU A 11 23.62 -15.20 4.58
C LEU A 11 24.49 -16.28 5.20
N GLN A 12 24.55 -17.43 4.52
CA GLN A 12 25.34 -18.60 4.91
C GLN A 12 26.21 -19.06 3.75
N LEU A 13 27.43 -19.51 4.06
CA LEU A 13 28.31 -20.14 3.07
C LEU A 13 28.20 -21.66 3.20
N LEU A 14 27.61 -22.29 2.18
CA LEU A 14 27.43 -23.72 2.13
C LEU A 14 28.53 -24.40 1.30
N ASP A 15 28.86 -25.65 1.62
CA ASP A 15 29.66 -26.51 0.75
C ASP A 15 28.83 -27.09 -0.41
N GLN A 16 29.46 -27.85 -1.28
CA GLN A 16 28.79 -28.48 -2.43
C GLN A 16 27.70 -29.50 -2.06
N TYR A 17 27.63 -29.92 -0.79
CA TYR A 17 26.64 -30.84 -0.26
C TYR A 17 25.56 -30.13 0.57
N GLY A 18 25.61 -28.79 0.66
CA GLY A 18 24.65 -27.98 1.40
C GLY A 18 24.95 -27.85 2.90
N ASN A 19 26.14 -28.26 3.36
CA ASN A 19 26.52 -28.10 4.76
C ASN A 19 27.05 -26.68 5.03
N VAL A 20 26.65 -26.08 6.15
CA VAL A 20 27.18 -24.78 6.59
C VAL A 20 28.67 -24.91 6.86
N THR A 21 29.46 -24.04 6.25
CA THR A 21 30.91 -23.98 6.44
C THR A 21 31.27 -22.97 7.53
N GLN A 22 32.19 -23.31 8.42
CA GLN A 22 32.73 -22.39 9.44
C GLN A 22 33.68 -21.32 8.86
N LYS A 23 33.56 -21.01 7.57
CA LYS A 23 34.40 -20.03 6.87
C LYS A 23 33.86 -18.61 6.95
N MET A 24 32.60 -18.46 7.37
CA MET A 24 32.06 -17.15 7.67
C MET A 24 32.57 -16.69 9.03
N THR A 25 33.02 -15.44 9.09
CA THR A 25 33.59 -14.83 10.28
C THR A 25 33.02 -13.42 10.45
N PRO A 26 33.11 -12.80 11.64
CA PRO A 26 32.61 -11.44 11.86
C PRO A 26 33.17 -10.41 10.87
N GLU A 27 34.41 -10.58 10.40
CA GLU A 27 35.06 -9.69 9.42
C GLU A 27 34.35 -9.70 8.05
N CYS A 28 33.53 -10.72 7.77
CA CYS A 28 32.75 -10.79 6.53
C CYS A 28 31.71 -9.67 6.45
N VAL A 29 31.23 -9.13 7.58
CA VAL A 29 30.25 -8.02 7.63
C VAL A 29 30.73 -6.81 6.82
N GLU A 30 32.01 -6.43 6.96
CA GLU A 30 32.61 -5.30 6.25
C GLU A 30 32.73 -5.52 4.73
N HIS A 31 32.69 -6.78 4.30
CA HIS A 31 32.85 -7.19 2.91
C HIS A 31 31.53 -7.46 2.19
N VAL A 32 30.41 -7.54 2.92
CA VAL A 32 29.08 -7.74 2.34
C VAL A 32 28.59 -6.44 1.73
N LYS A 33 28.25 -6.50 0.44
CA LYS A 33 27.57 -5.40 -0.26
C LYS A 33 26.22 -5.87 -0.76
N VAL A 34 25.17 -5.21 -0.29
CA VAL A 34 23.80 -5.43 -0.75
C VAL A 34 23.44 -4.35 -1.76
N LYS A 35 22.91 -4.76 -2.91
CA LYS A 35 22.47 -3.87 -3.98
C LYS A 35 21.08 -4.26 -4.44
N GLY A 36 20.32 -3.30 -4.95
CA GLY A 36 19.03 -3.52 -5.58
C GLY A 36 18.56 -2.24 -6.23
N GLU A 37 17.74 -2.37 -7.26
CA GLU A 37 17.06 -1.21 -7.84
C GLU A 37 16.12 -0.60 -6.79
N ASP A 38 16.13 0.72 -6.66
CA ASP A 38 15.33 1.46 -5.68
C ASP A 38 15.58 1.07 -4.20
N LEU A 39 16.66 0.34 -3.89
CA LEU A 39 17.01 -0.01 -2.51
C LEU A 39 17.37 1.26 -1.73
N ASP A 40 16.77 1.42 -0.55
CA ASP A 40 17.09 2.46 0.40
C ASP A 40 18.20 1.99 1.34
N SER A 41 19.41 2.49 1.14
CA SER A 41 20.57 2.15 1.97
C SER A 41 20.57 2.84 3.33
N SER A 42 19.66 3.80 3.61
CA SER A 42 19.66 4.55 4.87
C SER A 42 19.22 3.73 6.08
N SER A 43 18.36 2.73 5.88
CA SER A 43 17.89 1.81 6.93
C SER A 43 18.58 0.45 6.90
N LEU A 44 19.36 0.17 5.85
CA LEU A 44 20.00 -1.11 5.65
C LEU A 44 21.14 -1.29 6.64
N SER A 45 21.13 -2.40 7.38
CA SER A 45 22.23 -2.81 8.25
C SER A 45 22.67 -4.23 7.98
N VAL A 46 23.97 -4.45 8.12
CA VAL A 46 24.59 -5.77 8.03
C VAL A 46 25.30 -6.02 9.36
N SER A 47 25.03 -7.15 10.00
CA SER A 47 25.61 -7.50 11.30
C SER A 47 25.98 -8.98 11.36
N TRP A 48 26.86 -9.32 12.29
CA TRP A 48 27.21 -10.70 12.60
C TRP A 48 26.28 -11.24 13.69
N GLN A 49 25.80 -12.48 13.51
CA GLN A 49 25.01 -13.17 14.53
C GLN A 49 25.80 -14.36 15.10
N GLU A 50 26.31 -14.20 16.32
CA GLU A 50 27.12 -15.21 17.00
C GLU A 50 26.39 -16.54 17.22
N SER A 51 25.08 -16.49 17.50
CA SER A 51 24.31 -17.70 17.84
C SER A 51 24.17 -18.67 16.68
N SER A 52 24.10 -18.17 15.45
CA SER A 52 23.94 -18.98 14.24
C SER A 52 25.20 -19.00 13.36
N GLN A 53 26.19 -18.16 13.67
CA GLN A 53 27.40 -17.94 12.88
C GLN A 53 27.12 -17.46 11.45
N ASP A 54 26.13 -16.56 11.32
CA ASP A 54 25.68 -16.01 10.05
C ASP A 54 25.92 -14.51 9.96
N VAL A 55 26.00 -14.00 8.72
CA VAL A 55 25.81 -12.56 8.47
C VAL A 55 24.33 -12.29 8.25
N VAL A 56 23.79 -11.35 9.01
CA VAL A 56 22.38 -10.97 8.96
C VAL A 56 22.25 -9.61 8.28
N VAL A 57 21.37 -9.53 7.29
CA VAL A 57 20.98 -8.28 6.63
C VAL A 57 19.58 -7.91 7.10
N THR A 58 19.46 -6.72 7.69
CA THR A 58 18.21 -6.19 8.22
C THR A 58 17.93 -4.80 7.66
N GLY A 59 16.70 -4.32 7.86
CA GLY A 59 16.30 -2.97 7.46
C GLY A 59 16.19 -2.76 5.94
N VAL A 60 16.00 -3.86 5.20
CA VAL A 60 15.73 -3.83 3.76
C VAL A 60 14.46 -3.02 3.49
N ARG A 61 14.58 -1.95 2.71
CA ARG A 61 13.47 -1.08 2.31
C ARG A 61 13.66 -0.63 0.89
N PHE A 62 12.58 -0.57 0.13
CA PHE A 62 12.57 0.02 -1.21
C PHE A 62 11.96 1.42 -1.17
N ARG A 63 12.51 2.32 -1.99
CA ARG A 63 11.96 3.65 -2.21
C ARG A 63 10.56 3.57 -2.80
N SER A 64 9.83 4.67 -2.67
CA SER A 64 8.48 4.82 -3.20
C SER A 64 8.44 4.54 -4.71
N GLY A 65 7.46 3.74 -5.14
CA GLY A 65 7.34 3.34 -6.54
C GLY A 65 6.21 2.33 -6.76
N ARG A 66 6.21 1.70 -7.94
CA ARG A 66 5.22 0.68 -8.31
C ARG A 66 5.50 -0.65 -7.60
N PRO A 67 4.47 -1.34 -7.09
CA PRO A 67 4.58 -2.71 -6.61
C PRO A 67 5.08 -3.65 -7.70
N GLY A 68 5.72 -4.74 -7.29
CA GLY A 68 6.26 -5.73 -8.19
C GLY A 68 7.50 -6.42 -7.66
N PRO A 69 8.07 -7.32 -8.47
CA PRO A 69 9.30 -8.00 -8.10
C PRO A 69 10.50 -7.03 -8.11
N ARG A 70 11.35 -7.15 -7.09
CA ARG A 70 12.63 -6.46 -6.97
C ARG A 70 13.73 -7.45 -6.69
N GLU A 71 14.89 -7.24 -7.31
CA GLU A 71 16.05 -8.10 -7.11
C GLU A 71 17.01 -7.47 -6.11
N LEU A 72 17.42 -8.27 -5.14
CA LEU A 72 18.51 -7.97 -4.22
C LEU A 72 19.71 -8.81 -4.62
N THR A 73 20.86 -8.17 -4.78
CA THR A 73 22.15 -8.82 -5.04
C THR A 73 23.03 -8.67 -3.81
N PHE A 74 23.44 -9.80 -3.25
CA PHE A 74 24.39 -9.90 -2.15
C PHE A 74 25.76 -10.26 -2.71
N ASN A 75 26.76 -9.44 -2.44
CA ASN A 75 28.14 -9.68 -2.85
C ASN A 75 28.99 -9.87 -1.61
N LEU A 76 29.69 -11.00 -1.52
CA LEU A 76 30.68 -11.31 -0.50
C LEU A 76 31.97 -11.76 -1.18
N ARG A 77 32.96 -10.87 -1.27
CA ARG A 77 34.22 -11.12 -2.00
C ARG A 77 33.96 -11.56 -3.45
N THR A 78 34.17 -12.84 -3.76
CA THR A 78 33.95 -13.44 -5.09
C THR A 78 32.58 -14.11 -5.23
N PHE A 79 31.82 -14.24 -4.14
CA PHE A 79 30.49 -14.84 -4.13
C PHE A 79 29.44 -13.77 -4.42
N VAL A 80 28.51 -14.12 -5.30
CA VAL A 80 27.38 -13.27 -5.68
C VAL A 80 26.13 -14.12 -5.64
N GLU A 81 25.13 -13.67 -4.89
CA GLU A 81 23.83 -14.34 -4.78
C GLU A 81 22.72 -13.32 -5.06
N GLN A 82 21.65 -13.78 -5.72
CA GLN A 82 20.52 -12.93 -6.10
C GLN A 82 19.21 -13.48 -5.57
N VAL A 83 18.43 -12.63 -4.90
CA VAL A 83 17.13 -12.99 -4.35
C VAL A 83 16.07 -12.04 -4.88
N LYS A 84 14.92 -12.60 -5.25
CA LYS A 84 13.75 -11.86 -5.72
C LYS A 84 12.78 -11.62 -4.58
N VAL A 85 12.51 -10.36 -4.27
CA VAL A 85 11.56 -9.92 -3.26
C VAL A 85 10.32 -9.36 -3.95
N MET A 86 9.13 -9.81 -3.56
CA MET A 86 7.88 -9.27 -4.09
C MET A 86 7.42 -8.09 -3.24
N VAL A 87 7.45 -6.89 -3.80
CA VAL A 87 7.02 -5.67 -3.11
C VAL A 87 5.55 -5.40 -3.39
N THR A 88 4.75 -5.26 -2.33
CA THR A 88 3.31 -5.00 -2.42
C THR A 88 2.96 -3.54 -2.11
N ALA A 89 1.74 -3.15 -2.52
CA ALA A 89 1.16 -1.87 -2.14
C ALA A 89 1.09 -1.74 -0.61
N GLY A 90 1.25 -0.51 -0.12
CA GLY A 90 1.16 -0.22 1.32
C GLY A 90 -0.28 -0.26 1.86
N PRO A 91 -0.45 0.05 3.16
CA PRO A 91 -1.76 0.23 3.75
C PRO A 91 -2.54 1.36 3.04
N PRO A 92 -3.87 1.29 3.00
CA PRO A 92 -4.70 2.27 2.33
C PRO A 92 -4.63 3.62 3.05
N THR A 93 -4.37 4.70 2.31
CA THR A 93 -4.35 6.08 2.84
C THR A 93 -5.15 7.07 1.99
N LYS A 94 -5.51 6.69 0.76
CA LYS A 94 -6.22 7.53 -0.21
C LYS A 94 -7.42 6.79 -0.78
N LEU A 95 -8.46 7.55 -1.12
CA LEU A 95 -9.62 7.09 -1.88
C LEU A 95 -9.62 7.78 -3.24
N GLN A 96 -9.76 7.02 -4.33
CA GLN A 96 -9.87 7.54 -5.69
C GLN A 96 -11.19 7.13 -6.30
N LEU A 97 -12.01 8.10 -6.72
CA LEU A 97 -13.24 7.84 -7.48
C LEU A 97 -12.85 7.38 -8.90
N LEU A 98 -13.15 6.13 -9.25
CA LEU A 98 -12.90 5.57 -10.58
C LEU A 98 -14.04 5.88 -11.55
N SER A 99 -15.28 5.71 -11.08
CA SER A 99 -16.46 5.97 -11.87
C SER A 99 -17.64 6.33 -10.98
N GLY A 100 -18.61 7.02 -11.57
CA GLY A 100 -19.83 7.41 -10.89
C GLY A 100 -20.92 7.80 -11.89
N PRO A 101 -22.06 8.31 -11.39
CA PRO A 101 -23.12 8.84 -12.22
C PRO A 101 -22.65 9.88 -13.24
N PRO A 102 -23.30 9.94 -14.41
CA PRO A 102 -23.05 11.00 -15.39
C PRO A 102 -23.33 12.37 -14.76
N GLN A 103 -22.50 13.35 -15.12
CA GLN A 103 -22.68 14.74 -14.72
C GLN A 103 -23.41 15.51 -15.83
N PRO A 104 -24.37 16.40 -15.50
CA PRO A 104 -24.82 16.76 -14.16
C PRO A 104 -25.66 15.64 -13.50
N LEU A 105 -25.45 15.44 -12.20
CA LEU A 105 -26.20 14.44 -11.43
C LEU A 105 -27.66 14.88 -11.31
N GLN A 106 -28.57 14.16 -11.97
CA GLN A 106 -30.00 14.35 -11.77
C GLN A 106 -30.44 13.58 -10.52
N VAL A 107 -31.02 14.31 -9.57
CA VAL A 107 -31.53 13.73 -8.34
C VAL A 107 -33.01 14.00 -8.22
N LEU A 108 -33.76 12.91 -8.06
CA LEU A 108 -35.19 12.93 -7.77
C LEU A 108 -35.39 12.64 -6.28
N ASN A 109 -36.26 13.41 -5.64
CA ASN A 109 -36.52 13.26 -4.21
C ASN A 109 -37.06 11.85 -3.92
N GLU A 110 -36.57 11.22 -2.84
CA GLU A 110 -36.87 9.84 -2.44
C GLU A 110 -36.40 8.74 -3.40
N GLN A 111 -35.76 9.08 -4.53
CA GLN A 111 -35.20 8.10 -5.45
C GLN A 111 -33.70 7.90 -5.19
N GLY A 112 -33.19 6.73 -5.57
CA GLY A 112 -31.77 6.42 -5.51
C GLY A 112 -31.00 6.96 -6.71
N ILE A 113 -29.67 6.95 -6.61
CA ILE A 113 -28.79 7.19 -7.75
C ILE A 113 -28.55 5.83 -8.43
N PRO A 114 -29.02 5.64 -9.68
CA PRO A 114 -29.06 4.32 -10.31
C PRO A 114 -27.66 3.77 -10.60
N SER A 115 -26.72 4.63 -10.96
CA SER A 115 -25.33 4.26 -11.22
C SER A 115 -24.50 4.28 -9.94
N PRO A 116 -23.79 3.18 -9.61
CA PRO A 116 -22.97 3.11 -8.42
C PRO A 116 -21.75 4.03 -8.52
N PHE A 117 -21.26 4.46 -7.37
CA PHE A 117 -19.93 5.04 -7.27
C PHE A 117 -18.94 3.90 -7.06
N VAL A 118 -17.88 3.89 -7.85
CA VAL A 118 -16.78 2.92 -7.73
C VAL A 118 -15.56 3.67 -7.24
N ILE A 119 -15.04 3.25 -6.11
CA ILE A 119 -13.88 3.86 -5.47
C ILE A 119 -12.77 2.83 -5.35
N GLN A 120 -11.55 3.26 -5.67
CA GLN A 120 -10.32 2.51 -5.44
C GLN A 120 -9.69 2.96 -4.13
N LEU A 121 -9.34 2.00 -3.27
CA LEU A 121 -8.42 2.23 -2.17
C LEU A 121 -7.01 2.25 -2.70
N CYS A 122 -6.27 3.30 -2.35
CA CYS A 122 -4.89 3.47 -2.75
C CYS A 122 -3.99 3.69 -1.52
N ASP A 123 -2.75 3.22 -1.61
CA ASP A 123 -1.70 3.59 -0.66
C ASP A 123 -1.25 5.06 -0.85
N ALA A 124 -0.27 5.49 -0.05
CA ALA A 124 0.23 6.87 -0.08
C ALA A 124 0.80 7.29 -1.44
N TRP A 125 1.18 6.33 -2.28
CA TRP A 125 1.78 6.54 -3.60
C TRP A 125 0.81 6.29 -4.76
N GLY A 126 -0.47 6.05 -4.47
CA GLY A 126 -1.49 5.85 -5.48
C GLY A 126 -1.59 4.41 -5.99
N ASN A 127 -0.92 3.45 -5.35
CA ASN A 127 -1.02 2.05 -5.75
C ASN A 127 -2.30 1.44 -5.16
N PRO A 128 -3.05 0.63 -5.94
CA PRO A 128 -4.19 -0.14 -5.45
C PRO A 128 -3.82 -0.96 -4.21
N SER A 129 -4.49 -0.70 -3.08
CA SER A 129 -4.24 -1.43 -1.84
C SER A 129 -5.21 -2.61 -1.72
N PRO A 130 -4.72 -3.83 -1.40
CA PRO A 130 -5.57 -5.02 -1.29
C PRO A 130 -6.31 -5.14 0.05
N ASP A 131 -6.24 -4.12 0.93
CA ASP A 131 -6.85 -4.20 2.27
C ASP A 131 -8.38 -4.14 2.21
N LYS A 132 -9.01 -5.28 2.53
CA LYS A 132 -10.47 -5.48 2.48
C LYS A 132 -11.22 -5.00 3.72
N ARG A 133 -10.51 -4.51 4.74
CA ARG A 133 -11.11 -4.10 6.02
C ARG A 133 -11.69 -2.69 6.00
N VAL A 134 -11.41 -1.92 4.95
CA VAL A 134 -11.90 -0.55 4.84
C VAL A 134 -13.31 -0.54 4.26
N VAL A 135 -14.24 0.07 5.01
CA VAL A 135 -15.61 0.33 4.56
C VAL A 135 -15.71 1.79 4.17
N VAL A 136 -16.13 2.07 2.95
CA VAL A 136 -16.46 3.43 2.55
C VAL A 136 -17.90 3.71 2.94
N ALA A 137 -18.10 4.77 3.71
CA ALA A 137 -19.42 5.23 4.11
C ALA A 137 -19.71 6.61 3.53
N LEU A 138 -20.87 6.75 2.89
CA LEU A 138 -21.47 8.06 2.70
C LEU A 138 -22.17 8.46 4.00
N THR A 139 -21.75 9.59 4.57
CA THR A 139 -22.42 10.21 5.71
C THR A 139 -23.23 11.42 5.24
N PRO A 140 -24.42 11.66 5.82
CA PRO A 140 -25.17 12.88 5.55
C PRO A 140 -24.31 14.08 5.96
N SER A 141 -24.23 15.12 5.13
CA SER A 141 -23.64 16.39 5.56
C SER A 141 -24.51 16.96 6.69
N SER A 142 -23.97 17.10 7.90
CA SER A 142 -24.59 17.93 8.91
C SER A 142 -24.60 19.39 8.42
N PRO A 143 -25.60 20.21 8.81
CA PRO A 143 -25.62 21.63 8.43
C PRO A 143 -24.39 22.43 8.90
N ASP A 144 -23.55 21.87 9.79
CA ASP A 144 -22.36 22.51 10.36
C ASP A 144 -21.05 22.27 9.59
N LEU A 145 -21.01 21.40 8.57
CA LEU A 145 -19.81 21.17 7.75
C LEU A 145 -19.62 22.27 6.66
N LYS A 146 -19.76 23.54 7.05
CA LYS A 146 -19.44 24.70 6.20
C LYS A 146 -17.99 25.17 6.30
N LYS A 147 -17.14 24.50 7.09
CA LYS A 147 -15.76 24.95 7.28
C LYS A 147 -14.81 24.05 6.49
N THR A 148 -14.16 24.71 5.52
CA THR A 148 -12.93 24.32 4.79
C THR A 148 -13.04 23.23 3.73
N TRP A 149 -13.66 23.57 2.60
CA TRP A 149 -13.17 23.13 1.27
C TRP A 149 -12.65 24.38 0.53
N PRO A 150 -11.40 24.40 0.03
CA PRO A 150 -10.87 25.56 -0.66
C PRO A 150 -11.48 25.63 -2.07
N ARG A 151 -12.27 26.69 -2.29
CA ARG A 151 -12.65 27.29 -3.58
C ARG A 151 -12.88 26.32 -4.75
N CYS A 152 -14.10 25.81 -4.85
CA CYS A 152 -14.77 25.62 -6.14
C CYS A 152 -16.18 26.22 -6.03
N ALA A 153 -16.63 26.87 -7.09
CA ALA A 153 -17.67 27.88 -7.10
C ALA A 153 -19.05 27.45 -6.54
N LYS A 154 -19.70 28.41 -5.87
CA LYS A 154 -21.14 28.43 -5.57
C LYS A 154 -21.96 28.17 -6.85
N VAL A 155 -22.56 26.98 -6.95
CA VAL A 155 -24.00 26.69 -7.13
C VAL A 155 -24.13 25.21 -6.80
N GLY A 156 -24.85 24.84 -5.75
CA GLY A 156 -24.99 23.43 -5.42
C GLY A 156 -26.02 23.22 -4.32
N VAL A 157 -27.21 22.78 -4.73
CA VAL A 157 -28.22 22.21 -3.85
C VAL A 157 -27.54 21.15 -2.97
N SER A 158 -27.58 21.32 -1.64
CA SER A 158 -27.00 20.35 -0.71
C SER A 158 -27.90 19.12 -0.65
N LEU A 159 -27.49 18.05 -1.34
CA LEU A 159 -28.14 16.75 -1.28
C LEU A 159 -27.82 16.08 0.05
N GLN A 160 -28.84 15.78 0.84
CA GLN A 160 -28.70 15.02 2.07
C GLN A 160 -29.02 13.55 1.80
N VAL A 161 -28.03 12.68 2.00
CA VAL A 161 -28.25 11.24 2.03
C VAL A 161 -29.03 10.91 3.30
N LYS A 162 -30.20 10.27 3.21
CA LYS A 162 -31.07 10.03 4.38
C LYS A 162 -30.59 8.89 5.28
N SER A 163 -29.78 7.99 4.76
CA SER A 163 -29.26 6.82 5.48
C SER A 163 -27.79 6.61 5.13
N SER A 164 -26.98 6.25 6.12
CA SER A 164 -25.58 5.91 5.85
C SER A 164 -25.52 4.71 4.90
N VAL A 165 -24.83 4.87 3.78
CA VAL A 165 -24.61 3.80 2.81
C VAL A 165 -23.20 3.28 3.04
N LYS A 166 -23.10 2.00 3.41
CA LYS A 166 -21.82 1.28 3.50
C LYS A 166 -21.59 0.55 2.19
N SER A 167 -20.38 0.62 1.64
CA SER A 167 -19.97 -0.26 0.55
C SER A 167 -19.96 -1.72 1.01
N GLN A 168 -20.04 -2.64 0.04
CA GLN A 168 -19.56 -4.00 0.28
C GLN A 168 -18.04 -3.97 0.58
N PRO A 169 -17.49 -5.04 1.20
CA PRO A 169 -16.05 -5.20 1.32
C PRO A 169 -15.37 -5.08 -0.05
N VAL A 170 -14.13 -4.62 0.00
CA VAL A 170 -13.30 -4.35 -1.17
C VAL A 170 -12.98 -5.65 -1.92
N ASP A 171 -12.99 -5.61 -3.26
CA ASP A 171 -12.66 -6.76 -4.12
C ASP A 171 -11.16 -7.10 -4.13
N GLN A 172 -10.73 -8.06 -4.97
CA GLN A 172 -9.33 -8.50 -5.03
C GLN A 172 -8.41 -7.40 -5.60
N GLU A 173 -8.99 -6.46 -6.33
CA GLU A 173 -8.34 -5.34 -6.99
C GLU A 173 -8.32 -4.07 -6.13
N GLY A 174 -8.89 -4.09 -4.93
CA GLY A 174 -8.91 -2.92 -4.05
C GLY A 174 -10.07 -1.96 -4.33
N LYS A 175 -11.09 -2.37 -5.09
CA LYS A 175 -12.27 -1.54 -5.41
C LYS A 175 -13.45 -1.83 -4.50
N ALA A 176 -14.15 -0.77 -4.14
CA ALA A 176 -15.40 -0.81 -3.42
C ALA A 176 -16.47 -0.07 -4.21
N SER A 177 -17.68 -0.65 -4.27
CA SER A 177 -18.84 -0.01 -4.88
C SER A 177 -19.94 0.24 -3.86
N PHE A 178 -20.63 1.36 -4.00
CA PHE A 178 -21.86 1.61 -3.25
C PHE A 178 -22.92 2.28 -4.14
N THR A 179 -24.18 1.97 -3.83
CA THR A 179 -25.35 2.52 -4.51
C THR A 179 -26.17 3.31 -3.51
N VAL A 180 -26.46 4.56 -3.83
CA VAL A 180 -27.29 5.41 -2.98
C VAL A 180 -28.74 5.10 -3.24
N GLN A 181 -29.45 4.55 -2.25
CA GLN A 181 -30.83 4.09 -2.43
C GLN A 181 -31.87 5.20 -2.26
N ARG A 182 -31.60 6.22 -1.45
CA ARG A 182 -32.49 7.37 -1.23
C ARG A 182 -31.71 8.64 -0.93
N VAL A 183 -32.11 9.73 -1.57
CA VAL A 183 -31.60 11.08 -1.32
C VAL A 183 -32.76 12.06 -1.10
N ALA A 184 -32.53 13.07 -0.26
CA ALA A 184 -33.43 14.21 -0.10
C ALA A 184 -32.73 15.51 -0.48
N GLY A 185 -33.47 16.37 -1.20
CA GLY A 185 -33.11 17.77 -1.41
C GLY A 185 -33.93 18.70 -0.50
N PRO A 186 -33.48 19.95 -0.28
CA PRO A 186 -34.32 20.98 0.31
C PRO A 186 -35.57 21.20 -0.56
N LYS A 187 -36.72 21.39 0.10
CA LYS A 187 -37.99 21.77 -0.54
C LYS A 187 -37.91 23.19 -1.09
#